data_AF-A0A6G3PR50-F1
#
_entry.id   AF-A0A6G3PR50-F1
#
_cell.length_a   1.000
_cell.length_b   1.000
_cell.length_c   1.000
_cell.angle_alpha   90.00
_cell.angle_beta   90.00
_cell.angle_gamma   90.00
#
_symmetry.space_group_name_H-M   'P 1'
#
loop_
_entity.id
_entity.type
_entity.pdbx_description
1 polymer ?
#
loop_
_entity_poly.entity_id
_entity_poly.type
_entity_poly.pdbx_seq_one_letter_code
_entity_poly.pdbx_strand_id
1 'polypeptide(L)'
;PDARAAGPSGSAAPAPDRAELEARSAALQTVAEHVWVTEAPGFALARQSVGVLGDDGFGSAYTAPDGGRIQLSVERRPHAAADCTDAAGPATTCERDGEQWYRASESGHAYAREQDGLVVTLSGTRQEVNRETLRAAALAAHRADDRELDEVLPPLGGSSGQQPVERGDLPPVGDGAPNNDVGASG
;
A
#
# COMPACT_ATOMS: atom_id res chain seq x y z
N PRO A 1 48.00 -8.88 -35.03
CA PRO A 1 47.40 -9.27 -33.74
C PRO A 1 46.95 -8.00 -33.03
N ASP A 2 45.72 -7.57 -33.28
CA ASP A 2 45.14 -6.36 -32.69
C ASP A 2 44.26 -6.75 -31.51
N ALA A 3 44.80 -6.52 -30.31
CA ALA A 3 44.06 -6.64 -29.06
C ALA A 3 43.11 -5.43 -28.94
N ARG A 4 41.81 -5.65 -29.22
CA ARG A 4 40.75 -4.73 -28.80
C ARG A 4 40.60 -4.81 -27.29
N ALA A 5 41.03 -3.76 -26.61
CA ALA A 5 40.75 -3.54 -25.19
C ALA A 5 39.23 -3.44 -24.98
N ALA A 6 38.71 -4.28 -24.08
CA ALA A 6 37.36 -4.16 -23.55
C ALA A 6 37.26 -2.88 -22.71
N GLY A 7 36.25 -2.05 -23.01
CA GLY A 7 35.93 -0.87 -22.21
C GLY A 7 35.40 -1.27 -20.82
N PRO A 8 35.60 -0.43 -19.79
CA PRO A 8 35.18 -0.75 -18.43
C PRO A 8 33.65 -0.79 -18.32
N SER A 9 33.19 -1.87 -17.69
CA SER A 9 31.83 -2.10 -17.16
C SER A 9 31.21 -0.81 -16.60
N GLY A 10 29.96 -0.54 -17.01
CA GLY A 10 29.17 0.56 -16.49
C GLY A 10 29.08 0.49 -14.97
N SER A 11 29.49 1.56 -14.29
CA SER A 11 29.37 1.71 -12.85
C SER A 11 27.90 1.65 -12.46
N ALA A 12 27.55 0.67 -11.62
CA ALA A 12 26.26 0.67 -10.94
C ALA A 12 26.11 1.98 -10.16
N ALA A 13 24.92 2.57 -10.20
CA ALA A 13 24.62 3.76 -9.40
C ALA A 13 24.92 3.48 -7.91
N PRO A 14 25.44 4.47 -7.16
CA PRO A 14 25.65 4.31 -5.72
C PRO A 14 24.34 3.95 -5.03
N ALA A 15 24.42 3.15 -3.97
CA ALA A 15 23.25 2.82 -3.16
C ALA A 15 22.65 4.11 -2.57
N PRO A 16 21.31 4.20 -2.44
CA PRO A 16 20.66 5.33 -1.78
C PRO A 16 21.16 5.50 -0.34
N ASP A 17 21.17 6.73 0.17
CA ASP A 17 21.60 7.01 1.54
C ASP A 17 20.53 6.55 2.55
N ARG A 18 20.91 5.67 3.48
CA ARG A 18 19.98 5.09 4.45
C ARG A 18 19.33 6.14 5.35
N ALA A 19 20.08 7.16 5.76
CA ALA A 19 19.56 8.22 6.61
C ALA A 19 18.50 9.08 5.88
N GLU A 20 18.67 9.31 4.58
CA GLU A 20 17.66 9.96 3.73
C GLU A 20 16.38 9.11 3.63
N LEU A 21 16.52 7.79 3.39
CA LEU A 21 15.38 6.88 3.33
C LEU A 21 14.59 6.85 4.64
N GLU A 22 15.28 6.81 5.77
CA GLU A 22 14.65 6.88 7.09
C GLU A 22 13.91 8.20 7.31
N ALA A 23 14.49 9.33 6.87
CA ALA A 23 13.82 10.62 6.91
C ALA A 23 12.56 10.66 6.02
N ARG A 24 12.59 10.01 4.84
CA ARG A 24 11.43 9.87 3.95
C ARG A 24 10.32 9.01 4.56
N SER A 25 10.68 7.89 5.20
CA SER A 25 9.71 7.07 5.96
C SER A 25 9.10 7.87 7.11
N ALA A 26 9.91 8.58 7.89
CA ALA A 26 9.45 9.40 9.00
C ALA A 26 8.53 10.55 8.52
N ALA A 27 8.80 11.15 7.36
CA ALA A 27 7.93 12.18 6.76
C ALA A 27 6.54 11.63 6.38
N LEU A 28 6.44 10.32 6.11
CA LEU A 28 5.18 9.61 5.92
C LEU A 28 4.55 9.11 7.23
N GLN A 29 5.16 9.40 8.38
CA GLN A 29 4.76 8.89 9.69
C GLN A 29 4.81 7.35 9.79
N THR A 30 5.70 6.71 9.02
CA THR A 30 5.99 5.27 9.12
C THR A 30 7.46 5.06 9.48
N VAL A 31 7.87 3.80 9.58
CA VAL A 31 9.27 3.41 9.77
C VAL A 31 9.72 2.57 8.58
N ALA A 32 11.00 2.67 8.20
CA ALA A 32 11.53 1.93 7.05
C ALA A 32 11.35 0.40 7.22
N GLU A 33 11.23 -0.07 8.47
CA GLU A 33 10.94 -1.45 8.84
C GLU A 33 9.57 -1.96 8.40
N HIS A 34 8.60 -1.06 8.29
CA HIS A 34 7.23 -1.40 7.92
C HIS A 34 6.97 -1.24 6.43
N VAL A 35 7.90 -0.62 5.69
CA VAL A 35 7.77 -0.49 4.24
C VAL A 35 8.02 -1.84 3.58
N TRP A 36 6.98 -2.34 2.94
CA TRP A 36 7.01 -3.60 2.23
C TRP A 36 6.56 -3.41 0.80
N VAL A 37 7.07 -4.28 -0.06
CA VAL A 37 6.73 -4.34 -1.47
C VAL A 37 6.26 -5.72 -1.84
N THR A 38 5.60 -5.84 -2.99
CA THR A 38 5.21 -7.11 -3.59
C THR A 38 5.25 -6.98 -5.11
N GLU A 39 5.24 -8.13 -5.78
CA GLU A 39 5.12 -8.23 -7.22
C GLU A 39 3.89 -9.05 -7.60
N ALA A 40 3.10 -8.54 -8.53
CA ALA A 40 1.98 -9.26 -9.10
C ALA A 40 1.92 -9.00 -10.61
N PRO A 41 1.89 -10.05 -11.47
CA PRO A 41 1.84 -9.87 -12.92
C PRO A 41 0.67 -8.98 -13.35
N GLY A 42 0.97 -7.91 -14.09
CA GLY A 42 -0.04 -6.95 -14.59
C GLY A 42 -0.41 -5.83 -13.61
N PHE A 43 0.14 -5.83 -12.39
CA PHE A 43 -0.08 -4.78 -11.41
C PHE A 43 1.20 -3.96 -11.22
N ALA A 44 1.03 -2.65 -11.08
CA ALA A 44 2.13 -1.72 -10.76
C ALA A 44 1.79 -0.93 -9.50
N LEU A 45 2.81 -0.60 -8.70
CA LEU A 45 2.65 0.24 -7.52
C LEU A 45 2.10 1.62 -7.91
N ALA A 46 0.96 1.98 -7.34
CA ALA A 46 0.45 3.33 -7.38
C ALA A 46 1.18 4.16 -6.31
N ARG A 47 2.32 4.77 -6.65
CA ARG A 47 3.21 5.47 -5.69
C ARG A 47 2.47 6.51 -4.83
N GLN A 48 1.46 7.18 -5.37
CA GLN A 48 0.64 8.16 -4.63
C GLN A 48 -0.24 7.55 -3.54
N SER A 49 -0.39 6.22 -3.50
CA SER A 49 -1.16 5.51 -2.48
C SER A 49 -0.33 5.12 -1.26
N VAL A 50 0.99 5.33 -1.31
CA VAL A 50 1.91 5.01 -0.23
C VAL A 50 1.66 5.94 0.96
N GLY A 51 1.46 5.37 2.14
CA GLY A 51 1.25 6.14 3.36
C GLY A 51 1.17 5.30 4.64
N VAL A 52 0.99 5.99 5.76
CA VAL A 52 0.84 5.35 7.08
C VAL A 52 -0.53 4.69 7.24
N LEU A 53 -0.55 3.56 7.94
CA LEU A 53 -1.76 2.95 8.49
C LEU A 53 -1.67 2.92 10.02
N GLY A 54 -2.70 3.40 10.71
CA GLY A 54 -2.67 3.50 12.17
C GLY A 54 -1.57 4.45 12.65
N ASP A 55 -0.80 4.02 13.65
CA ASP A 55 0.25 4.85 14.28
C ASP A 55 1.53 4.90 13.45
N ASP A 56 2.01 3.74 12.98
CA ASP A 56 3.28 3.61 12.25
C ASP A 56 3.26 2.53 11.16
N GLY A 57 2.11 1.91 10.91
CA GLY A 57 1.94 0.91 9.86
C GLY A 57 2.15 1.50 8.47
N PHE A 58 2.08 0.65 7.47
CA PHE A 58 2.36 0.99 6.09
C PHE A 58 1.28 0.44 5.17
N GLY A 59 0.80 1.27 4.25
CA GLY A 59 -0.18 0.91 3.25
C GLY A 59 0.29 1.30 1.84
N SER A 60 0.00 0.45 0.87
CA SER A 60 0.16 0.76 -0.55
C SER A 60 -0.86 0.02 -1.40
N ALA A 61 -1.12 0.52 -2.60
CA ALA A 61 -1.98 -0.11 -3.60
C ALA A 61 -1.20 -0.39 -4.89
N TYR A 62 -1.46 -1.55 -5.47
CA TYR A 62 -0.98 -1.97 -6.78
C TYR A 62 -2.18 -2.03 -7.71
N THR A 63 -2.08 -1.41 -8.87
CA THR A 63 -3.19 -1.27 -9.82
C THR A 63 -2.85 -1.89 -11.16
N ALA A 64 -3.85 -2.53 -11.77
CA ALA A 64 -3.79 -3.02 -13.13
C ALA A 64 -4.58 -2.08 -14.08
N PRO A 65 -4.22 -1.99 -15.38
CA PRO A 65 -4.89 -1.11 -16.34
C PRO A 65 -6.38 -1.41 -16.57
N ASP A 66 -6.82 -2.62 -16.28
CA ASP A 66 -8.21 -3.09 -16.37
C ASP A 66 -9.05 -2.73 -15.14
N GLY A 67 -8.47 -1.99 -14.18
CA GLY A 67 -9.13 -1.54 -12.97
C GLY A 67 -8.85 -2.42 -11.75
N GLY A 68 -8.16 -3.55 -11.91
CA GLY A 68 -7.84 -4.40 -10.77
C GLY A 68 -6.96 -3.71 -9.74
N ARG A 69 -7.23 -3.97 -8.45
CA ARG A 69 -6.48 -3.39 -7.34
C ARG A 69 -6.13 -4.43 -6.28
N ILE A 70 -4.85 -4.48 -5.94
CA ILE A 70 -4.33 -5.19 -4.77
C ILE A 70 -3.94 -4.14 -3.73
N GLN A 71 -4.37 -4.32 -2.48
CA GLN A 71 -3.97 -3.49 -1.36
C GLN A 71 -3.03 -4.28 -0.46
N LEU A 72 -1.86 -3.72 -0.17
CA LEU A 72 -0.89 -4.21 0.79
C LEU A 72 -1.00 -3.36 2.07
N SER A 73 -1.16 -4.02 3.22
CA SER A 73 -1.05 -3.39 4.54
C SER A 73 -0.07 -4.14 5.43
N VAL A 74 0.69 -3.39 6.22
CA VAL A 74 1.64 -3.89 7.21
C VAL A 74 1.41 -3.13 8.50
N GLU A 75 1.00 -3.83 9.54
CA GLU A 75 0.62 -3.21 10.82
C GLU A 75 1.12 -4.06 11.99
N ARG A 76 1.45 -3.40 13.11
CA ARG A 76 1.65 -4.10 14.39
C ARG A 76 0.28 -4.55 14.91
N ARG A 77 -0.08 -5.80 14.64
CA ARG A 77 -1.31 -6.41 15.17
C ARG A 77 -0.95 -7.65 15.98
N PRO A 78 -1.74 -7.99 17.01
CA PRO A 78 -1.45 -9.12 17.88
C PRO A 78 -1.28 -10.43 17.10
N HIS A 79 -2.15 -10.71 16.11
CA HIS A 79 -2.09 -11.92 15.28
C HIS A 79 -2.43 -11.66 13.80
N ALA A 80 -1.74 -12.34 12.88
CA ALA A 80 -2.03 -12.52 11.46
C ALA A 80 -2.98 -13.67 11.17
N ALA A 81 -3.31 -14.47 12.19
CA ALA A 81 -4.56 -15.21 12.16
C ALA A 81 -5.61 -14.18 11.75
N ALA A 82 -6.16 -14.35 10.54
CA ALA A 82 -7.35 -13.62 10.17
C ALA A 82 -8.29 -13.80 11.35
N ASP A 83 -8.95 -12.74 11.79
CA ASP A 83 -10.15 -12.89 12.60
C ASP A 83 -11.15 -13.66 11.71
N CYS A 84 -11.00 -14.99 11.61
CA CYS A 84 -11.93 -15.88 10.90
C CYS A 84 -13.33 -15.78 11.53
N THR A 85 -13.38 -15.17 12.71
CA THR A 85 -14.51 -14.53 13.37
C THR A 85 -14.45 -13.01 13.17
N ASP A 86 -14.84 -12.47 12.01
CA ASP A 86 -14.94 -11.02 11.83
C ASP A 86 -16.15 -10.44 12.59
N ALA A 87 -16.03 -9.20 13.07
CA ALA A 87 -17.12 -8.35 13.56
C ALA A 87 -18.14 -7.93 12.46
N ALA A 88 -17.97 -8.41 11.22
CA ALA A 88 -18.83 -8.18 10.06
C ALA A 88 -19.60 -9.43 9.59
N GLY A 89 -19.53 -10.53 10.36
CA GLY A 89 -20.10 -11.84 9.99
C GLY A 89 -19.02 -12.83 9.57
N PRO A 90 -19.33 -14.15 9.55
CA PRO A 90 -18.31 -15.16 9.28
C PRO A 90 -17.76 -15.02 7.86
N ALA A 91 -16.44 -15.02 7.71
CA ALA A 91 -15.82 -15.23 6.41
C ALA A 91 -16.39 -16.52 5.80
N THR A 92 -16.86 -16.47 4.56
CA THR A 92 -17.39 -17.65 3.86
C THR A 92 -16.31 -18.72 3.66
N THR A 93 -15.04 -18.31 3.67
CA THR A 93 -13.88 -19.21 3.66
C THR A 93 -12.79 -18.60 4.52
N CYS A 94 -12.23 -19.39 5.43
CA CYS A 94 -11.02 -19.05 6.17
C CYS A 94 -10.18 -20.31 6.31
N GLU A 95 -9.01 -20.34 5.66
CA GLU A 95 -8.17 -21.53 5.62
C GLU A 95 -6.69 -21.20 5.66
N ARG A 96 -5.91 -22.10 6.25
CA ARG A 96 -4.45 -22.02 6.26
C ARG A 96 -3.91 -22.51 4.92
N ASP A 97 -3.03 -21.73 4.31
CA ASP A 97 -2.33 -22.02 3.06
C ASP A 97 -0.82 -21.81 3.28
N GLY A 98 -0.14 -22.89 3.69
CA GLY A 98 1.25 -22.84 4.13
C GLY A 98 1.42 -22.01 5.40
N GLU A 99 2.28 -20.99 5.33
CA GLU A 99 2.55 -20.04 6.43
C GLU A 99 1.54 -18.89 6.47
N GLN A 100 0.65 -18.81 5.48
CA GLN A 100 -0.31 -17.73 5.32
C GLN A 100 -1.73 -18.21 5.61
N TRP A 101 -2.62 -17.26 5.87
CA TRP A 101 -4.05 -17.49 5.98
C TRP A 101 -4.77 -16.85 4.81
N TYR A 102 -5.58 -17.64 4.10
CA TYR A 102 -6.50 -17.14 3.09
C TYR A 102 -7.87 -16.92 3.72
N ARG A 103 -8.46 -15.75 3.47
CA ARG A 103 -9.85 -15.45 3.82
C ARG A 103 -10.61 -14.93 2.62
N ALA A 104 -11.89 -15.28 2.53
CA ALA A 104 -12.79 -14.75 1.51
C ALA A 104 -14.20 -14.52 2.07
N SER A 105 -14.79 -13.41 1.66
CA SER A 105 -16.17 -13.00 1.91
C SER A 105 -16.81 -12.58 0.59
N GLU A 106 -18.04 -12.06 0.65
CA GLU A 106 -18.67 -11.40 -0.50
C GLU A 106 -17.93 -10.12 -0.91
N SER A 107 -17.34 -9.41 0.04
CA SER A 107 -16.64 -8.13 -0.19
C SER A 107 -15.25 -8.28 -0.82
N GLY A 108 -14.66 -9.48 -0.79
CA GLY A 108 -13.35 -9.70 -1.38
C GLY A 108 -12.63 -10.89 -0.76
N HIS A 109 -11.31 -10.90 -0.92
CA HIS A 109 -10.44 -11.90 -0.32
C HIS A 109 -9.10 -11.30 0.10
N ALA A 110 -8.40 -12.01 0.99
CA ALA A 110 -7.09 -11.59 1.45
C ALA A 110 -6.20 -12.80 1.78
N TYR A 111 -4.88 -12.60 1.65
CA TYR A 111 -3.87 -13.40 2.32
C TYR A 111 -3.24 -12.58 3.44
N ALA A 112 -3.06 -13.18 4.60
CA ALA A 112 -2.38 -12.57 5.73
C ALA A 112 -1.27 -13.49 6.28
N ARG A 113 -0.16 -12.89 6.70
CA ARG A 113 0.95 -13.62 7.36
C ARG A 113 1.59 -12.77 8.45
N GLU A 114 2.09 -13.45 9.48
CA GLU A 114 2.84 -12.87 10.59
C GLU A 114 4.33 -12.88 10.23
N GLN A 115 5.02 -11.75 10.38
CA GLN A 115 6.48 -11.69 10.29
C GLN A 115 7.00 -10.62 11.24
N ASP A 116 7.93 -10.99 12.14
CA ASP A 116 8.63 -10.07 13.06
C ASP A 116 7.70 -9.17 13.91
N GLY A 117 6.57 -9.70 14.35
CA GLY A 117 5.56 -8.95 15.12
C GLY A 117 4.67 -8.02 14.28
N LEU A 118 4.77 -8.12 12.95
CA LEU A 118 3.91 -7.43 11.99
C LEU A 118 2.94 -8.42 11.36
N VAL A 119 1.78 -7.90 10.98
CA VAL A 119 0.81 -8.61 10.14
C VAL A 119 0.82 -7.99 8.77
N VAL A 120 1.25 -8.77 7.78
CA VAL A 120 1.27 -8.37 6.37
C VAL A 120 0.06 -8.96 5.68
N THR A 121 -0.78 -8.08 5.12
CA THR A 121 -2.03 -8.46 4.47
C THR A 121 -2.04 -7.96 3.03
N LEU A 122 -2.33 -8.85 2.09
CA LEU A 122 -2.68 -8.49 0.72
C LEU A 122 -4.14 -8.79 0.49
N SER A 123 -4.90 -7.80 0.03
CA SER A 123 -6.33 -7.93 -0.25
C SER A 123 -6.69 -7.45 -1.65
N GLY A 124 -7.83 -7.94 -2.15
CA GLY A 124 -8.39 -7.54 -3.44
C GLY A 124 -9.84 -7.99 -3.54
N THR A 125 -10.56 -7.50 -4.55
CA THR A 125 -11.90 -8.02 -4.85
C THR A 125 -11.77 -9.32 -5.64
N ARG A 126 -12.69 -10.26 -5.43
CA ARG A 126 -12.66 -11.57 -6.14
C ARG A 126 -12.99 -11.47 -7.63
N GLN A 127 -13.61 -10.35 -8.04
CA GLN A 127 -13.98 -10.09 -9.43
C GLN A 127 -12.78 -9.60 -10.23
N GLU A 128 -11.91 -8.81 -9.60
CA GLU A 128 -10.79 -8.15 -10.28
C GLU A 128 -9.46 -8.87 -10.05
N VAL A 129 -9.30 -9.52 -8.90
CA VAL A 129 -8.09 -10.26 -8.53
C VAL A 129 -8.47 -11.69 -8.25
N ASN A 130 -7.95 -12.63 -9.03
CA ASN A 130 -8.16 -14.04 -8.76
C ASN A 130 -7.27 -14.50 -7.59
N ARG A 131 -7.63 -15.62 -6.95
CA ARG A 131 -6.92 -16.13 -5.77
C ARG A 131 -5.47 -16.49 -6.04
N GLU A 132 -5.16 -16.99 -7.24
CA GLU A 132 -3.81 -17.39 -7.61
C GLU A 132 -2.88 -16.17 -7.72
N THR A 133 -3.34 -15.11 -8.39
CA THR A 133 -2.63 -13.82 -8.46
C THR A 133 -2.40 -13.25 -7.07
N LEU A 134 -3.43 -13.20 -6.22
CA LEU A 134 -3.28 -12.67 -4.86
C LEU A 134 -2.33 -13.53 -4.02
N ARG A 135 -2.34 -14.86 -4.20
CA ARG A 135 -1.41 -15.77 -3.53
C ARG A 135 0.03 -15.51 -3.97
N ALA A 136 0.25 -15.38 -5.28
CA ALA A 136 1.57 -15.10 -5.83
C ALA A 136 2.12 -13.77 -5.29
N ALA A 137 1.29 -12.73 -5.27
CA ALA A 137 1.63 -11.45 -4.65
C ALA A 137 1.99 -11.61 -3.17
N ALA A 138 1.18 -12.37 -2.42
CA ALA A 138 1.40 -12.54 -1.00
C ALA A 138 2.66 -13.36 -0.68
N LEU A 139 3.08 -14.25 -1.58
CA LEU A 139 4.37 -14.94 -1.52
C LEU A 139 5.54 -14.02 -1.88
N ALA A 140 5.38 -13.20 -2.92
CA ALA A 140 6.38 -12.22 -3.36
C ALA A 140 6.55 -11.04 -2.39
N ALA A 141 5.60 -10.82 -1.49
CA ALA A 141 5.68 -9.74 -0.53
C ALA A 141 6.91 -9.86 0.36
N HIS A 142 7.65 -8.76 0.54
CA HIS A 142 8.83 -8.71 1.39
C HIS A 142 9.10 -7.29 1.87
N ARG A 143 9.94 -7.17 2.91
CA ARG A 143 10.44 -5.88 3.40
C ARG A 143 11.31 -5.23 2.33
N ALA A 144 11.04 -3.96 2.04
CA ALA A 144 11.77 -3.23 1.02
C ALA A 144 13.26 -3.09 1.38
N ASP A 145 14.13 -3.35 0.41
CA ASP A 145 15.55 -3.00 0.48
C ASP A 145 15.77 -1.50 0.21
N ASP A 146 17.02 -1.01 0.31
CA ASP A 146 17.31 0.42 0.15
C ASP A 146 16.96 0.96 -1.24
N ARG A 147 17.04 0.15 -2.30
CA ARG A 147 16.64 0.57 -3.64
C ARG A 147 15.12 0.63 -3.76
N GLU A 148 14.44 -0.37 -3.24
CA GLU A 148 12.99 -0.41 -3.24
C GLU A 148 12.39 0.70 -2.37
N LEU A 149 13.02 1.03 -1.24
CA LEU A 149 12.66 2.19 -0.42
C LEU A 149 12.80 3.50 -1.22
N ASP A 150 13.87 3.66 -1.99
CA ASP A 150 14.06 4.85 -2.84
C ASP A 150 12.98 4.98 -3.92
N GLU A 151 12.55 3.85 -4.49
CA GLU A 151 11.50 3.79 -5.51
C GLU A 151 10.09 4.04 -4.91
N VAL A 152 9.79 3.41 -3.78
CA VAL A 152 8.47 3.40 -3.14
C VAL A 152 8.19 4.72 -2.43
N LEU A 153 9.15 5.21 -1.65
CA LEU A 153 8.95 6.41 -0.85
C LEU A 153 8.86 7.63 -1.79
N PRO A 154 8.06 8.65 -1.45
CA PRO A 154 8.16 9.94 -2.12
C PRO A 154 9.45 10.66 -1.68
N PRO A 155 10.07 11.46 -2.55
CA PRO A 155 11.22 12.28 -2.17
C PRO A 155 10.83 13.37 -1.16
N LEU A 156 11.75 13.76 -0.28
CA LEU A 156 11.52 14.86 0.66
C LEU A 156 11.26 16.16 -0.11
N GLY A 157 10.20 16.88 0.27
CA GLY A 157 9.80 18.13 -0.41
C GLY A 157 9.09 17.92 -1.75
N GLY A 158 8.92 16.67 -2.19
CA GLY A 158 8.04 16.31 -3.30
C GLY A 158 6.59 16.27 -2.81
N SER A 159 5.99 17.44 -2.54
CA SER A 159 4.53 17.53 -2.55
C SER A 159 4.08 17.06 -3.92
N SER A 160 3.32 15.97 -3.97
CA SER A 160 2.58 15.56 -5.15
C SER A 160 1.66 16.72 -5.57
N GLY A 161 2.16 17.56 -6.48
CA GLY A 161 1.36 18.34 -7.43
C GLY A 161 0.35 19.35 -6.88
N GLN A 162 0.45 19.82 -5.64
CA GLN A 162 -0.36 20.95 -5.18
C GLN A 162 0.55 21.99 -4.53
N GLN A 163 0.98 22.97 -5.33
CA GLN A 163 1.00 24.32 -4.79
C GLN A 163 -0.34 24.52 -4.06
N PRO A 164 -0.36 25.11 -2.86
CA PRO A 164 -1.63 25.48 -2.24
C PRO A 164 -2.45 26.17 -3.31
N VAL A 165 -3.57 25.57 -3.71
CA VAL A 165 -4.52 26.30 -4.55
C VAL A 165 -4.81 27.56 -3.75
N GLU A 166 -4.49 28.73 -4.32
CA GLU A 166 -5.00 29.97 -3.77
C GLU A 166 -6.51 29.77 -3.75
N ARG A 167 -7.06 29.53 -2.55
CA ARG A 167 -8.49 29.63 -2.35
C ARG A 167 -8.77 31.09 -2.61
N GLY A 168 -9.12 31.40 -3.86
CA GLY A 168 -9.71 32.68 -4.20
C GLY A 168 -10.75 32.97 -3.13
N ASP A 169 -10.69 34.18 -2.58
CA ASP A 169 -11.46 34.57 -1.40
C ASP A 169 -12.87 34.00 -1.46
N LEU A 170 -13.21 33.15 -0.48
CA LEU A 170 -14.58 32.70 -0.31
C LEU A 170 -15.42 33.97 -0.13
N PRO A 171 -16.45 34.22 -0.95
CA PRO A 171 -17.36 35.34 -0.71
C PRO A 171 -17.86 35.28 0.74
N PRO A 172 -17.92 36.40 1.48
CA PRO A 172 -18.35 36.40 2.88
C PRO A 172 -19.80 35.95 3.07
N VAL A 173 -20.57 35.84 1.98
CA VAL A 173 -21.91 35.29 1.94
C VAL A 173 -21.83 33.90 1.30
N GLY A 174 -22.01 32.86 2.12
CA GLY A 174 -22.11 31.48 1.62
C GLY A 174 -23.31 31.32 0.70
N ASP A 175 -23.18 30.48 -0.33
CA ASP A 175 -24.18 30.18 -1.36
C ASP A 175 -25.39 29.39 -0.81
N GLY A 176 -26.08 29.96 0.18
CA GLY A 176 -27.42 29.61 0.63
C GLY A 176 -27.78 28.14 0.50
N ALA A 177 -27.22 27.28 1.37
CA ALA A 177 -27.71 25.93 1.51
C ALA A 177 -29.24 25.98 1.74
N PRO A 178 -30.05 25.23 0.97
CA PRO A 178 -31.50 25.25 1.17
C PRO A 178 -31.84 24.83 2.59
N ASN A 179 -32.74 25.59 3.20
CA ASN A 179 -33.19 25.41 4.56
C ASN A 179 -33.96 24.08 4.68
N ASN A 180 -33.44 23.12 5.46
CA ASN A 180 -34.08 21.83 5.73
C ASN A 180 -35.10 21.94 6.88
N ASP A 181 -35.96 22.96 6.85
CA ASP A 181 -37.07 23.04 7.80
C ASP A 181 -38.02 21.85 7.57
N VAL A 182 -37.84 20.81 8.38
CA VAL A 182 -38.83 19.75 8.52
C VAL A 182 -40.02 20.34 9.28
N GLY A 183 -41.06 20.72 8.54
CA GLY A 183 -42.33 21.10 9.12
C GLY A 183 -42.85 19.99 10.03
N ALA A 184 -43.01 20.28 11.31
CA ALA A 184 -43.73 19.41 12.23
C ALA A 184 -45.22 19.41 11.84
N SER A 185 -45.65 18.44 11.05
CA SER A 185 -47.05 18.06 10.96
C SER A 185 -47.28 16.82 11.82
N GLY A 186 -47.75 17.06 13.04
CA GLY A 186 -48.64 16.15 13.76
C GLY A 186 -50.08 16.49 13.43
#